data_AF-A0A6U3PKG9-F1
#
_entry.id   AF-A0A6U3PKG9-F1
#
_cell.length_a   1.000
_cell.length_b   1.000
_cell.length_c   1.000
_cell.angle_alpha   90.00
_cell.angle_beta   90.00
_cell.angle_gamma   90.00
#
_symmetry.space_group_name_H-M   'P 1'
#
loop_
_entity.id
_entity.type
_entity.pdbx_description
1 polymer ?
#
loop_
_entity_poly.entity_id
_entity_poly.type
_entity_poly.pdbx_seq_one_letter_code
_entity_poly.pdbx_strand_id
1 'polypeptide(L)'
;PKLKDIPSPHSNDVLCGRGGSTNRHIGNANFRQLIASNKPMYVTLTKKQKMMVARSIVDTVRSQDPPGRFLQKSAETGLWFDIGRSRALEKTSQALREKHTGPAASASSVVVTVPIHEEDGS
;
A
#
# COMPACT_ATOMS: atom_id res chain seq x y z
N PRO A 1 -7.84 7.34 -13.15
CA PRO A 1 -8.91 8.28 -12.72
C PRO A 1 -9.07 8.25 -11.19
N LYS A 2 -9.16 9.41 -10.52
CA LYS A 2 -9.52 9.45 -9.10
C LYS A 2 -11.03 9.26 -9.00
N LEU A 3 -11.48 8.13 -8.46
CA LEU A 3 -12.89 7.87 -8.21
C LEU A 3 -13.36 8.69 -7.00
N LYS A 4 -14.57 9.23 -7.06
CA LYS A 4 -15.19 10.04 -5.99
C LYS A 4 -16.57 9.47 -5.66
N ASP A 5 -17.16 9.96 -4.57
CA ASP A 5 -18.52 9.68 -4.16
C ASP A 5 -18.82 8.18 -3.98
N ILE A 6 -17.81 7.42 -3.54
CA ILE A 6 -17.91 6.00 -3.30
C ILE A 6 -18.67 5.78 -1.98
N PRO A 7 -19.84 5.13 -1.98
CA PRO A 7 -20.65 4.99 -0.78
C PRO A 7 -20.05 3.98 0.19
N SER A 8 -19.50 2.87 -0.33
CA SER A 8 -18.95 1.79 0.47
C SER A 8 -17.62 1.28 -0.12
N PRO A 9 -16.59 1.09 0.71
CA PRO A 9 -15.39 0.38 0.30
C PRO A 9 -15.66 -1.12 0.16
N HIS A 10 -14.86 -1.80 -0.66
CA HIS A 10 -14.85 -3.25 -0.79
C HIS A 10 -13.55 -3.84 -0.24
N SER A 11 -13.47 -5.17 -0.15
CA SER A 11 -12.36 -5.89 0.51
C SER A 11 -10.96 -5.54 -0.01
N ASN A 12 -10.80 -5.24 -1.29
CA ASN A 12 -9.49 -4.90 -1.88
C ASN A 12 -9.06 -3.43 -1.64
N ASP A 13 -9.91 -2.60 -1.02
CA ASP A 13 -9.60 -1.19 -0.75
C ASP A 13 -8.73 -1.01 0.50
N VAL A 14 -7.74 -0.12 0.37
CA VAL A 14 -6.91 0.36 1.47
C VAL A 14 -7.50 1.66 1.99
N LEU A 15 -8.04 1.63 3.21
CA LEU A 15 -8.66 2.77 3.85
C LEU A 15 -7.61 3.64 4.55
N CYS A 16 -7.60 4.91 4.18
CA CYS A 16 -6.69 5.94 4.63
C CYS A 16 -7.38 6.82 5.68
N GLY A 17 -6.85 6.82 6.90
CA GLY A 17 -7.38 7.59 8.02
C GLY A 17 -6.84 7.09 9.35
N ARG A 18 -7.18 7.79 10.44
CA ARG A 18 -6.87 7.39 11.82
C ARG A 18 -8.16 6.86 12.47
N GLY A 19 -8.10 5.70 13.12
CA GLY A 19 -9.26 5.11 13.82
C GLY A 19 -9.28 3.57 13.80
N GLY A 20 -9.95 2.97 14.80
CA GLY A 20 -10.00 1.52 14.99
C GLY A 20 -10.75 0.76 13.88
N SER A 21 -11.80 1.34 13.30
CA SER A 21 -12.58 0.73 12.21
C SER A 21 -11.77 0.58 10.92
N THR A 22 -11.05 1.63 10.52
CA THR A 22 -10.13 1.63 9.37
C THR A 22 -9.02 0.58 9.53
N ASN A 23 -8.49 0.39 10.74
CA ASN A 23 -7.39 -0.54 11.00
C ASN A 23 -7.78 -2.02 10.81
N ARG A 24 -9.05 -2.36 11.07
CA ARG A 24 -9.58 -3.73 10.98
C ARG A 24 -10.10 -4.11 9.59
N HIS A 25 -10.10 -3.17 8.64
CA HIS A 25 -10.50 -3.45 7.26
C HIS A 25 -9.57 -4.49 6.62
N ILE A 26 -10.13 -5.47 5.91
CA ILE A 26 -9.37 -6.59 5.33
C ILE A 26 -8.29 -6.09 4.34
N GLY A 27 -8.60 -5.10 3.50
CA GLY A 27 -7.60 -4.49 2.61
C GLY A 27 -6.44 -3.80 3.35
N ASN A 28 -6.67 -3.29 4.57
CA ASN A 28 -5.60 -2.75 5.41
C ASN A 28 -4.76 -3.84 6.07
N ALA A 29 -5.34 -4.99 6.39
CA ALA A 29 -4.60 -6.16 6.86
C ALA A 29 -3.68 -6.69 5.74
N ASN A 30 -4.22 -6.88 4.54
CA ASN A 30 -3.47 -7.33 3.36
C ASN A 30 -2.34 -6.33 3.01
N PHE A 31 -2.63 -5.03 3.04
CA PHE A 31 -1.63 -3.99 2.82
C PHE A 31 -0.50 -4.05 3.87
N ARG A 32 -0.82 -4.21 5.16
CA ARG A 32 0.19 -4.36 6.21
C ARG A 32 1.06 -5.59 6.01
N GLN A 33 0.48 -6.70 5.57
CA GLN A 33 1.23 -7.92 5.26
C GLN A 33 2.19 -7.69 4.09
N LEU A 34 1.72 -7.05 3.01
CA LEU A 34 2.54 -6.70 1.85
C LEU A 34 3.72 -5.78 2.24
N ILE A 35 3.47 -4.80 3.11
CA ILE A 35 4.52 -3.95 3.68
C ILE A 35 5.52 -4.77 4.50
N ALA A 36 5.04 -5.65 5.38
CA ALA A 36 5.89 -6.47 6.25
C ALA A 36 6.79 -7.41 5.45
N SER A 37 6.27 -8.08 4.42
CA SER A 37 7.05 -8.99 3.56
C SER A 37 8.12 -8.28 2.74
N ASN A 38 7.94 -7.00 2.39
CA ASN A 38 8.90 -6.24 1.57
C ASN A 38 9.89 -5.41 2.40
N LYS A 39 9.62 -5.18 3.70
CA LYS A 39 10.49 -4.37 4.58
C LYS A 39 11.94 -4.84 4.68
N PRO A 40 12.25 -6.14 4.87
CA PRO A 40 13.63 -6.60 5.02
C PRO A 40 14.51 -6.27 3.81
N MET A 41 13.98 -6.46 2.60
CA MET A 41 14.67 -6.08 1.36
C MET A 41 14.68 -4.56 1.20
N TYR A 42 13.57 -3.87 1.46
CA TYR A 42 13.47 -2.42 1.30
C TYR A 42 14.53 -1.62 2.03
N VAL A 43 14.94 -2.03 3.24
CA VAL A 43 15.91 -1.27 4.04
C VAL A 43 17.32 -1.27 3.43
N THR A 44 17.70 -2.32 2.70
CA THR A 44 19.02 -2.46 2.07
C THR A 44 19.15 -1.72 0.74
N LEU A 45 18.02 -1.27 0.18
CA LEU A 45 17.96 -0.67 -1.16
C LEU A 45 18.42 0.80 -1.23
N THR A 46 18.84 1.20 -2.43
CA THR A 46 19.06 2.61 -2.80
C THR A 46 17.75 3.42 -2.86
N LYS A 47 17.84 4.75 -2.91
CA LYS A 47 16.67 5.64 -3.05
C LYS A 47 15.83 5.30 -4.28
N LYS A 48 16.46 5.05 -5.43
CA LYS A 48 15.77 4.68 -6.68
C LYS A 48 15.00 3.37 -6.53
N GLN A 49 15.66 2.33 -6.00
CA GLN A 49 15.04 1.03 -5.76
C GLN A 49 13.90 1.09 -4.74
N LYS A 50 14.05 1.88 -3.66
CA LYS A 50 12.97 2.13 -2.68
C LYS A 50 11.71 2.70 -3.33
N MET A 51 11.87 3.65 -4.26
CA MET A 51 10.72 4.18 -5.03
C MET A 51 10.08 3.10 -5.91
N MET A 52 10.88 2.21 -6.51
CA MET A 52 10.37 1.10 -7.32
C MET A 52 9.56 0.10 -6.48
N VAL A 53 10.02 -0.25 -5.28
CA VAL A 53 9.27 -1.13 -4.37
C VAL A 53 7.93 -0.52 -3.97
N ALA A 54 7.91 0.76 -3.58
CA ALA A 54 6.66 1.44 -3.23
C ALA A 54 5.69 1.49 -4.41
N ARG A 55 6.19 1.74 -5.62
CA ARG A 55 5.41 1.66 -6.87
C ARG A 55 4.82 0.28 -7.07
N SER A 56 5.64 -0.75 -6.96
CA SER A 56 5.21 -2.12 -7.23
C SER A 56 4.14 -2.58 -6.25
N ILE A 57 4.22 -2.17 -4.98
CA ILE A 57 3.18 -2.43 -3.97
C ILE A 57 1.86 -1.73 -4.34
N VAL A 58 1.90 -0.46 -4.72
CA VAL A 58 0.69 0.27 -5.15
C VAL A 58 0.07 -0.34 -6.40
N ASP A 59 0.91 -0.70 -7.37
CA ASP A 59 0.46 -1.33 -8.61
C ASP A 59 -0.15 -2.72 -8.32
N THR A 60 0.43 -3.51 -7.39
CA THR A 60 -0.13 -4.80 -6.92
C THR A 60 -1.51 -4.64 -6.29
N VAL A 61 -1.72 -3.64 -5.43
CA VAL A 61 -3.05 -3.38 -4.84
C VAL A 61 -4.06 -3.04 -5.93
N ARG A 62 -3.66 -2.21 -6.90
CA ARG A 62 -4.53 -1.72 -7.98
C ARG A 62 -4.82 -2.77 -9.06
N SER A 63 -4.00 -3.80 -9.21
CA SER A 63 -4.18 -4.88 -10.18
C SER A 63 -5.04 -6.05 -9.69
N GLN A 64 -5.57 -5.97 -8.46
CA GLN A 64 -6.51 -6.96 -7.95
C GLN A 64 -7.84 -6.95 -8.74
N ASP A 65 -8.65 -8.00 -8.56
CA ASP A 65 -10.01 -8.06 -9.08
C ASP A 65 -11.01 -8.29 -7.91
N PRO A 66 -11.94 -7.35 -7.63
CA PRO A 66 -12.03 -6.01 -8.21
C PRO A 66 -10.80 -5.13 -7.89
N PRO A 67 -10.50 -4.09 -8.71
CA PRO A 67 -9.34 -3.21 -8.49
C PRO A 67 -9.31 -2.59 -7.10
N GLY A 68 -8.22 -2.82 -6.36
CA GLY A 68 -8.01 -2.17 -5.07
C GLY A 68 -7.76 -0.67 -5.20
N ARG A 69 -8.35 0.13 -4.31
CA ARG A 69 -8.19 1.60 -4.30
C ARG A 69 -7.60 2.04 -2.96
N PHE A 70 -7.00 3.23 -2.95
CA PHE A 70 -6.56 3.86 -1.70
C PHE A 70 -7.57 4.93 -1.35
N LEU A 71 -8.49 4.62 -0.43
CA LEU A 71 -9.66 5.44 -0.18
C LEU A 71 -9.48 6.32 1.05
N GLN A 72 -9.93 7.57 0.97
CA GLN A 72 -10.06 8.46 2.12
C GLN A 72 -11.52 8.87 2.27
N LYS A 73 -12.01 8.94 3.50
CA LYS A 73 -13.36 9.40 3.81
C LYS A 73 -13.38 10.92 3.81
N SER A 74 -14.30 11.52 3.04
CA SER A 74 -14.59 12.94 3.07
C SER A 74 -15.24 13.31 4.39
N ALA A 75 -14.74 14.35 5.05
CA ALA A 75 -15.34 14.87 6.28
C ALA A 75 -16.66 15.60 5.99
N GLU A 76 -16.80 16.19 4.81
CA GLU A 76 -17.97 16.98 4.40
C GLU A 76 -19.15 16.09 4.01
N THR A 77 -18.89 15.08 3.18
CA THR A 77 -19.95 14.24 2.60
C THR A 77 -20.09 12.88 3.29
N GLY A 78 -19.08 12.47 4.06
CA GLY A 78 -19.00 11.11 4.61
C GLY A 78 -18.72 10.02 3.57
N LEU A 79 -18.62 10.37 2.28
CA LEU A 79 -18.33 9.45 1.17
C LEU A 79 -16.82 9.23 1.00
N TRP A 80 -16.46 8.15 0.30
CA TRP A 80 -15.07 7.79 0.04
C TRP A 80 -14.60 8.29 -1.33
N PHE A 81 -13.31 8.60 -1.43
CA PHE A 81 -12.66 8.95 -2.70
C PHE A 81 -11.27 8.30 -2.81
N ASP A 82 -10.85 7.94 -4.02
CA ASP A 82 -9.48 7.49 -4.30
C ASP A 82 -8.52 8.69 -4.17
N ILE A 83 -7.56 8.58 -3.26
CA ILE A 83 -6.53 9.59 -3.03
C ILE A 83 -5.58 9.73 -4.23
N GLY A 84 -5.60 8.76 -5.15
CA GLY A 84 -4.80 8.73 -6.36
C GLY A 84 -3.37 8.23 -6.12
N ARG A 85 -2.63 8.10 -7.21
CA ARG A 85 -1.34 7.41 -7.23
C ARG A 85 -0.26 8.07 -6.36
N SER A 86 -0.09 9.40 -6.43
CA SER A 86 0.95 10.10 -5.66
C SER A 86 0.80 9.87 -4.15
N ARG A 87 -0.40 10.11 -3.61
CA ARG A 87 -0.67 9.93 -2.18
C ARG A 87 -0.62 8.46 -1.76
N ALA A 88 -1.00 7.52 -2.64
CA ALA A 88 -0.84 6.09 -2.40
C ALA A 88 0.64 5.70 -2.28
N LEU A 89 1.51 6.24 -3.14
CA LEU A 89 2.96 6.03 -3.07
C LEU A 89 3.55 6.61 -1.79
N GLU A 90 3.19 7.85 -1.44
CA GLU A 90 3.63 8.50 -0.19
C GLU A 90 3.26 7.67 1.05
N LYS A 91 1.99 7.23 1.13
CA LYS A 91 1.51 6.34 2.20
C LYS A 91 2.29 5.03 2.26
N THR A 92 2.57 4.43 1.11
CA THR A 92 3.31 3.17 1.01
C THR A 92 4.77 3.33 1.43
N SER A 93 5.45 4.38 0.94
CA SER A 93 6.82 4.69 1.37
C SER A 93 6.90 5.00 2.87
N GLN A 94 5.91 5.69 3.42
CA GLN A 94 5.84 5.95 4.86
C GLN A 94 5.71 4.64 5.65
N ALA A 95 4.76 3.77 5.27
CA ALA A 95 4.57 2.48 5.93
C ALA A 95 5.82 1.57 5.85
N LEU A 96 6.55 1.59 4.73
CA LEU A 96 7.83 0.87 4.57
C LEU A 96 8.92 1.42 5.49
N ARG A 97 8.96 2.73 5.76
CA ARG A 97 9.93 3.37 6.68
C ARG A 97 9.60 3.18 8.15
N GLU A 98 8.32 3.23 8.52
CA GLU A 98 7.91 3.20 9.94
C GLU A 98 8.16 1.83 10.58
N LYS A 99 8.87 1.78 11.71
CA LYS A 99 9.01 0.54 12.49
C LYS A 99 7.64 0.18 13.07
N HIS A 100 7.04 -0.93 12.62
CA HIS A 100 5.77 -1.40 13.21
C HIS A 100 6.06 -2.02 14.57
N THR A 101 5.63 -1.37 15.65
CA THR A 101 5.55 -1.96 16.99
C THR A 101 4.23 -2.73 17.09
N GLY A 102 4.21 -4.00 16.70
CA GLY A 102 3.03 -4.85 16.80
C GLY A 102 3.38 -6.31 16.53
N PRO A 103 2.71 -7.28 17.18
CA PRO A 103 3.15 -8.67 17.17
C PRO A 103 3.11 -9.24 15.75
N ALA A 104 4.22 -9.86 15.37
CA ALA A 104 4.40 -10.51 14.08
C ALA A 104 3.41 -11.67 13.94
N ALA A 105 2.57 -11.64 12.91
CA ALA A 105 1.76 -12.78 12.50
C ALA A 105 2.37 -13.41 11.23
N SER A 106 2.49 -14.73 11.24
CA SER A 106 3.06 -15.55 10.17
C SER A 106 2.09 -15.85 9.02
N ALA A 107 2.72 -16.11 7.86
CA ALA A 107 2.33 -16.96 6.71
C ALA A 107 1.39 -16.39 5.60
N SER A 108 2.04 -15.88 4.54
CA SER A 108 2.03 -16.34 3.13
C SER A 108 2.54 -15.17 2.29
N SER A 109 3.84 -15.16 2.00
CA SER A 109 4.54 -14.00 1.44
C SER A 109 4.49 -13.99 -0.08
N VAL A 110 3.75 -13.04 -0.65
CA VAL A 110 4.09 -12.51 -1.98
C VAL A 110 5.15 -11.44 -1.76
N VAL A 111 6.43 -11.83 -1.92
CA VAL A 111 7.51 -10.84 -2.07
C VAL A 111 7.38 -10.27 -3.46
N VAL A 112 7.34 -8.94 -3.58
CA VAL A 112 7.29 -8.31 -4.89
C VAL A 112 8.72 -8.29 -5.42
N THR A 113 9.08 -9.30 -6.20
CA THR A 113 10.39 -9.37 -6.86
C THR A 113 10.42 -8.29 -7.94
N VAL A 114 11.05 -7.16 -7.62
CA VAL A 114 11.52 -6.24 -8.66
C VAL A 114 12.71 -6.91 -9.33
N PRO A 115 12.67 -7.22 -10.64
CA PRO A 115 13.87 -7.60 -11.36
C PRO A 115 14.79 -6.39 -11.34
N ILE A 116 15.78 -6.43 -10.45
CA ILE A 116 16.96 -5.59 -10.53
C ILE A 116 17.72 -6.06 -11.76
N HIS A 117 17.36 -5.54 -12.93
CA HIS A 117 18.31 -5.56 -14.04
C HIS A 117 19.46 -4.66 -13.60
N GLU A 118 20.57 -5.31 -13.22
CA GLU A 118 21.87 -4.68 -13.09
C GLU A 118 22.29 -4.26 -14.50
N GLU A 119 21.90 -3.05 -14.90
CA GLU A 119 22.65 -2.34 -15.92
C GLU A 119 23.89 -1.77 -15.20
N ASP A 120 24.88 -2.62 -15.01
CA ASP A 120 26.27 -2.18 -14.94
C ASP A 120 26.62 -1.63 -16.33
N GLY A 121 27.04 -0.37 -16.41
CA GLY A 121 27.28 0.24 -17.71
C GLY A 121 27.68 1.71 -17.70
N SER A 122 28.93 1.94 -17.28
CA SER A 122 29.82 3.11 -17.52
C SER A 122 29.61 4.39 -16.71
#